data_AF-A0A2N7VPQ0-F1
#
_entry.id   AF-A0A2N7VPQ0-F1
#
_cell.length_a   1.000
_cell.length_b   1.000
_cell.length_c   1.000
_cell.angle_alpha   90.00
_cell.angle_beta   90.00
_cell.angle_gamma   90.00
#
_symmetry.space_group_name_H-M   'P 1'
#
loop_
_entity.id
_entity.type
_entity.pdbx_description
1 polymer ?
#
loop_
_entity_poly.entity_id
_entity_poly.type
_entity_poly.pdbx_seq_one_letter_code
_entity_poly.pdbx_strand_id
1 'polypeptide(L)'
;MSSKHAKIEAHASHLLDAFIELRHRYALLGPMLFEEAVPRRWGSGRRAHGFAILRHTLFLSCCQDIAKLTMDSDGRAPSLRNLMAELADDDLRSGCREQFATWKLPPVEEEADPAIAAALRQIETDEERELRHQFDTLYDEAVDLWQRLSASVTMNGFRTIRDKVTAHTEVRHVADKYELVDIAKLGIKWGDLLATIQAMQRLVAILGMLIRNAGFAWDSLDVQLARASAGFWE
;
A
#
# COMPACT_ATOMS: atom_id res chain seq x y z
N MET A 1 -1.86 -24.15 11.26
CA MET A 1 -1.79 -22.67 11.24
C MET A 1 -2.74 -22.12 12.29
N SER A 2 -2.27 -21.20 13.15
CA SER A 2 -3.11 -20.52 14.13
C SER A 2 -4.12 -19.61 13.43
N SER A 3 -5.33 -19.45 13.99
CA SER A 3 -6.37 -18.53 13.45
C SER A 3 -5.85 -17.10 13.24
N LYS A 4 -4.85 -16.67 14.02
CA LYS A 4 -4.20 -15.35 13.87
C LYS A 4 -3.36 -15.25 12.58
N HIS A 5 -2.65 -16.30 12.19
CA HIS A 5 -1.81 -16.31 10.98
C HIS A 5 -2.67 -16.21 9.72
N ALA A 6 -3.75 -16.99 9.64
CA ALA A 6 -4.69 -16.91 8.52
C ALA A 6 -5.36 -15.54 8.41
N LYS A 7 -5.65 -14.89 9.56
CA LYS A 7 -6.21 -13.54 9.59
C LYS A 7 -5.24 -12.51 9.00
N ILE A 8 -3.98 -12.52 9.43
CA ILE A 8 -3.00 -11.53 8.95
C ILE A 8 -2.68 -11.74 7.47
N GLU A 9 -2.61 -12.98 6.99
CA GLU A 9 -2.44 -13.29 5.56
C GLU A 9 -3.60 -12.76 4.70
N ALA A 10 -4.84 -12.93 5.18
CA ALA A 10 -6.02 -12.38 4.52
C ALA A 10 -6.00 -10.85 4.52
N HIS A 11 -5.64 -10.22 5.64
CA HIS A 11 -5.52 -8.77 5.74
C HIS A 11 -4.42 -8.23 4.81
N ALA A 12 -3.25 -8.88 4.72
CA ALA A 12 -2.19 -8.49 3.81
C ALA A 12 -2.62 -8.62 2.33
N SER A 13 -3.40 -9.63 2.00
CA SER A 13 -3.96 -9.81 0.65
C SER A 13 -4.96 -8.72 0.30
N HIS A 14 -5.92 -8.44 1.18
CA HIS A 14 -6.90 -7.39 0.95
C HIS A 14 -6.29 -5.98 0.96
N LEU A 15 -5.23 -5.75 1.73
CA LEU A 15 -4.46 -4.51 1.66
C LEU A 15 -3.86 -4.32 0.27
N LEU A 16 -3.26 -5.38 -0.31
CA LEU A 16 -2.70 -5.32 -1.66
C LEU A 16 -3.79 -5.02 -2.70
N ASP A 17 -4.92 -5.73 -2.65
CA ASP A 17 -6.03 -5.52 -3.59
C ASP A 17 -6.54 -4.08 -3.53
N ALA A 18 -6.79 -3.57 -2.33
CA ALA A 18 -7.27 -2.20 -2.14
C ALA A 18 -6.20 -1.16 -2.54
N PHE A 19 -4.92 -1.46 -2.34
CA PHE A 19 -3.82 -0.60 -2.81
C PHE A 19 -3.73 -0.56 -4.34
N ILE A 20 -3.98 -1.68 -5.03
CA ILE A 20 -4.07 -1.73 -6.49
C ILE A 20 -5.21 -0.83 -6.98
N GLU A 21 -6.37 -0.84 -6.33
CA GLU A 21 -7.47 0.06 -6.68
C GLU A 21 -7.11 1.55 -6.52
N LEU A 22 -6.39 1.90 -5.46
CA LEU A 22 -5.84 3.25 -5.28
C LEU A 22 -4.90 3.62 -6.44
N ARG A 23 -4.02 2.71 -6.85
CA ARG A 23 -3.12 2.90 -8.01
C ARG A 23 -3.91 3.11 -9.30
N HIS A 24 -5.01 2.37 -9.54
CA HIS A 24 -5.90 2.57 -10.68
C HIS A 24 -6.53 3.96 -10.70
N ARG A 25 -7.06 4.41 -9.56
CA ARG A 25 -7.67 5.75 -9.47
C ARG A 25 -6.64 6.86 -9.68
N TYR A 26 -5.45 6.70 -9.10
CA TYR A 26 -4.36 7.65 -9.33
C TYR A 26 -3.89 7.66 -10.79
N ALA A 27 -3.85 6.51 -11.47
CA ALA A 27 -3.46 6.43 -12.88
C ALA A 27 -4.39 7.24 -13.80
N LEU A 28 -5.68 7.35 -13.47
CA LEU A 28 -6.61 8.22 -14.18
C LEU A 28 -6.44 9.70 -13.80
N LEU A 29 -6.14 9.98 -12.52
CA LEU A 29 -5.98 11.33 -12.02
C LEU A 29 -4.68 12.00 -12.50
N GLY A 30 -3.57 11.26 -12.53
CA GLY A 30 -2.24 11.76 -12.87
C GLY A 30 -2.19 12.59 -14.16
N PRO A 31 -2.71 12.08 -15.30
CA PRO A 31 -2.76 12.84 -16.56
C PRO A 31 -3.53 14.16 -16.44
N MET A 32 -4.63 14.20 -15.67
CA MET A 32 -5.40 15.43 -15.45
C MET A 32 -4.63 16.52 -14.70
N LEU A 33 -3.55 16.14 -14.00
CA LEU A 33 -2.76 17.02 -13.15
C LEU A 33 -1.43 17.43 -13.80
N PHE A 34 -0.81 16.51 -14.55
CA PHE A 34 0.59 16.65 -14.98
C PHE A 34 0.80 16.54 -16.49
N GLU A 35 -0.15 16.04 -17.27
CA GLU A 35 -0.03 15.95 -18.72
C GLU A 35 -0.76 17.11 -19.40
N GLU A 36 -0.04 18.14 -19.85
CA GLU A 36 -0.64 19.36 -20.41
C GLU A 36 -1.69 19.13 -21.50
N ALA A 37 -1.55 18.05 -22.28
CA ALA A 37 -2.48 17.70 -23.34
C ALA A 37 -3.90 17.43 -22.81
N VAL A 38 -4.02 16.79 -21.64
CA VAL A 38 -5.30 16.36 -21.07
C VAL A 38 -6.14 17.56 -20.59
N PRO A 39 -5.66 18.47 -19.71
CA PRO A 39 -6.40 19.68 -19.35
C PRO A 39 -6.66 20.59 -20.55
N ARG A 40 -5.74 20.67 -21.51
CA ARG A 40 -5.95 21.49 -22.72
C ARG A 40 -7.14 20.99 -23.54
N ARG A 41 -7.26 19.68 -23.70
CA ARG A 41 -8.32 19.04 -24.52
C ARG A 41 -9.67 18.98 -23.80
N TRP A 42 -9.66 18.69 -22.50
CA TRP A 42 -10.88 18.35 -21.74
C TRP A 42 -11.30 19.43 -20.73
N GLY A 43 -10.37 20.29 -20.32
CA GLY A 43 -10.59 21.33 -19.30
C GLY A 43 -11.23 22.63 -19.81
N SER A 44 -11.66 22.70 -21.07
CA SER A 44 -12.29 23.89 -21.65
C SER A 44 -13.63 23.59 -22.34
N GLY A 45 -14.40 24.66 -22.60
CA GLY A 45 -15.70 24.58 -23.26
C GLY A 45 -16.75 23.76 -22.49
N ARG A 46 -17.65 23.09 -23.21
CA ARG A 46 -18.80 22.35 -22.64
C ARG A 46 -18.41 21.19 -21.71
N ARG A 47 -17.16 20.71 -21.78
CA ARG A 47 -16.66 19.57 -20.99
C ARG A 47 -15.95 19.98 -19.70
N ALA A 48 -15.56 21.26 -19.59
CA ALA A 48 -14.75 21.78 -18.49
C ALA A 48 -15.35 21.48 -17.10
N HIS A 49 -16.67 21.61 -16.96
CA HIS A 49 -17.35 21.37 -15.69
C HIS A 49 -17.27 19.90 -15.27
N GLY A 50 -17.56 18.96 -16.19
CA GLY A 50 -17.46 17.53 -15.93
C GLY A 50 -16.02 17.09 -15.63
N PHE A 51 -15.05 17.64 -16.36
CA PHE A 51 -13.63 17.42 -16.11
C PHE A 51 -13.20 17.88 -14.71
N ALA A 52 -13.65 19.07 -14.29
CA ALA A 52 -13.36 19.60 -12.96
C ALA A 52 -13.97 18.73 -11.83
N ILE A 53 -15.22 18.28 -11.99
CA ILE A 53 -15.87 17.36 -11.05
C ILE A 53 -15.10 16.04 -10.96
N LEU A 54 -14.78 15.42 -12.11
CA LEU A 54 -14.06 14.15 -12.14
C LEU A 54 -12.71 14.26 -11.43
N ARG A 55 -11.95 15.33 -11.73
CA ARG A 55 -10.65 15.60 -11.10
C ARG A 55 -10.78 15.71 -9.59
N HIS A 56 -11.78 16.46 -9.13
CA HIS A 56 -12.03 16.66 -7.70
C HIS A 56 -12.44 15.37 -7.00
N THR A 57 -13.36 14.60 -7.59
CA THR A 57 -13.82 13.32 -7.03
C THR A 57 -12.69 12.30 -6.97
N LEU A 58 -11.89 12.16 -8.02
CA LEU A 58 -10.74 11.25 -8.04
C LEU A 58 -9.71 11.64 -6.97
N PHE A 59 -9.45 12.94 -6.80
CA PHE A 59 -8.56 13.44 -5.76
C PHE A 59 -9.03 13.06 -4.36
N LEU A 60 -10.29 13.37 -4.04
CA LEU A 60 -10.88 13.05 -2.73
C LEU A 60 -10.88 11.55 -2.48
N SER A 61 -11.19 10.76 -3.51
CA SER A 61 -11.16 9.30 -3.43
C SER A 61 -9.75 8.76 -3.14
N CYS A 62 -8.71 9.28 -3.81
CA CYS A 62 -7.32 8.90 -3.52
C CYS A 62 -6.92 9.28 -2.09
N CYS A 63 -7.29 10.48 -1.63
CA CYS A 63 -7.02 10.92 -0.25
C CYS A 63 -7.69 10.02 0.78
N GLN A 64 -8.96 9.66 0.54
CA GLN A 64 -9.74 8.79 1.41
C GLN A 64 -9.11 7.40 1.52
N ASP A 65 -8.69 6.85 0.39
CA ASP A 65 -8.03 5.55 0.33
C ASP A 65 -6.71 5.52 1.05
N ILE A 66 -5.84 6.51 0.78
CA ILE A 66 -4.59 6.67 1.51
C ILE A 66 -4.88 6.66 3.01
N ALA A 67 -5.86 7.44 3.48
CA ALA A 67 -6.20 7.48 4.89
C ALA A 67 -6.72 6.15 5.46
N LYS A 68 -7.54 5.39 4.70
CA LYS A 68 -8.04 4.07 5.10
C LYS A 68 -6.92 3.04 5.16
N LEU A 69 -6.15 2.92 4.08
CA LEU A 69 -5.10 1.92 3.95
C LEU A 69 -3.92 2.19 4.89
N THR A 70 -3.69 3.44 5.31
CA THR A 70 -2.60 3.78 6.24
C THR A 70 -3.04 3.81 7.70
N MET A 71 -4.09 4.56 8.04
CA MET A 71 -4.34 5.01 9.42
C MET A 71 -5.54 4.37 10.10
N ASP A 72 -6.35 3.59 9.38
CA ASP A 72 -7.50 2.92 9.97
C ASP A 72 -7.05 2.00 11.12
N SER A 73 -7.78 2.05 12.22
CA SER A 73 -7.48 1.35 13.47
C SER A 73 -8.60 0.40 13.88
N ASP A 74 -9.65 0.25 13.08
CA ASP A 74 -10.61 -0.84 13.28
C ASP A 74 -9.87 -2.18 13.09
N GLY A 75 -9.95 -3.08 14.07
CA GLY A 75 -9.24 -4.37 14.03
C GLY A 75 -9.69 -5.32 12.90
N ARG A 76 -10.74 -4.97 12.15
CA ARG A 76 -11.22 -5.64 10.94
C ARG A 76 -10.67 -5.02 9.65
N ALA A 77 -10.09 -3.83 9.72
CA ALA A 77 -9.56 -3.14 8.56
C ALA A 77 -8.17 -3.68 8.17
N PRO A 78 -7.95 -4.03 6.89
CA PRO A 78 -6.62 -4.41 6.39
C PRO A 78 -5.78 -3.14 6.14
N SER A 79 -5.37 -2.46 7.21
CA SER A 79 -4.54 -1.24 7.13
C SER A 79 -3.07 -1.54 7.45
N LEU A 80 -2.18 -0.70 6.92
CA LEU A 80 -0.74 -0.72 7.22
C LEU A 80 -0.50 -0.59 8.72
N ARG A 81 -1.22 0.30 9.40
CA ARG A 81 -1.16 0.44 10.86
C ARG A 81 -1.45 -0.88 11.58
N ASN A 82 -2.53 -1.57 11.22
CA ASN A 82 -2.93 -2.80 11.87
C ASN A 82 -1.95 -3.93 11.58
N LEU A 83 -1.50 -4.09 10.33
CA LEU A 83 -0.52 -5.11 9.97
C LEU A 83 0.83 -4.89 10.66
N MET A 84 1.30 -3.65 10.74
CA MET A 84 2.53 -3.32 11.48
C MET A 84 2.38 -3.57 12.98
N ALA A 85 1.21 -3.28 13.55
CA ALA A 85 0.93 -3.57 14.96
C ALA A 85 0.82 -5.07 15.24
N GLU A 86 0.21 -5.85 14.33
CA GLU A 86 0.13 -7.31 14.46
C GLU A 86 1.53 -7.94 14.27
N LEU A 87 2.35 -7.47 13.33
CA LEU A 87 3.74 -7.93 13.14
C LEU A 87 4.71 -7.52 14.26
N ALA A 88 4.33 -6.60 15.14
CA ALA A 88 5.11 -6.28 16.33
C ALA A 88 4.92 -7.32 17.45
N ASP A 89 3.94 -8.21 17.34
CA ASP A 89 3.74 -9.35 18.24
C ASP A 89 4.83 -10.42 17.99
N ASP A 90 5.60 -10.75 19.03
CA ASP A 90 6.75 -11.65 18.92
C ASP A 90 6.37 -13.06 18.45
N ASP A 91 5.21 -13.57 18.89
CA ASP A 91 4.74 -14.90 18.51
C ASP A 91 4.37 -14.94 17.01
N LEU A 92 3.64 -13.92 16.53
CA LEU A 92 3.27 -13.82 15.12
C LEU A 92 4.50 -13.60 14.24
N ARG A 93 5.39 -12.69 14.64
CA ARG A 93 6.64 -12.39 13.92
C ARG A 93 7.51 -13.63 13.79
N SER A 94 7.69 -14.38 14.89
CA SER A 94 8.46 -15.62 14.87
C SER A 94 7.83 -16.66 13.94
N GLY A 95 6.50 -16.78 13.95
CA GLY A 95 5.79 -17.68 13.04
C GLY A 95 5.95 -17.29 11.56
N CYS A 96 5.82 -16.01 11.22
CA CYS A 96 6.08 -15.50 9.87
C CYS A 96 7.55 -15.73 9.45
N ARG A 97 8.50 -15.52 10.37
CA ARG A 97 9.93 -15.74 10.12
C ARG A 97 10.25 -17.20 9.78
N GLU A 98 9.68 -18.15 10.52
CA GLU A 98 9.87 -19.57 10.23
C GLU A 98 9.18 -19.98 8.90
N GLN A 99 8.01 -19.43 8.60
CA GLN A 99 7.33 -19.66 7.32
C GLN A 99 8.12 -19.08 6.13
N PHE A 100 8.74 -17.92 6.30
CA PHE A 100 9.60 -17.28 5.31
C PHE A 100 10.87 -18.09 5.06
N ALA A 101 11.47 -18.61 6.13
CA ALA A 101 12.68 -19.42 6.08
C ALA A 101 12.45 -20.87 5.63
N THR A 102 11.20 -21.31 5.44
CA THR A 102 10.90 -22.69 5.04
C THR A 102 11.35 -22.93 3.61
N TRP A 103 12.53 -23.53 3.45
CA TRP A 103 13.06 -24.00 2.19
C TRP A 103 12.48 -25.39 1.86
N LYS A 104 11.74 -25.52 0.76
CA LYS A 104 11.22 -26.83 0.29
C LYS A 104 12.12 -27.37 -0.81
N LEU A 105 13.15 -28.14 -0.46
CA LEU A 105 13.80 -29.00 -1.44
C LEU A 105 12.85 -30.15 -1.82
N PRO A 106 12.83 -30.57 -3.10
CA PRO A 106 12.23 -31.84 -3.47
C PRO A 106 12.88 -32.95 -2.62
N PRO A 107 12.11 -33.92 -2.11
CA PRO A 107 12.67 -35.01 -1.35
C PRO A 107 13.73 -35.72 -2.19
N VAL A 108 14.94 -35.84 -1.62
CA VAL A 108 16.02 -36.62 -2.22
C VAL A 108 15.58 -38.08 -2.20
N GLU A 109 15.54 -38.74 -3.35
CA GLU A 109 15.25 -40.18 -3.43
C GLU A 109 16.21 -40.96 -2.52
N GLU A 110 15.72 -42.03 -1.87
CA GLU A 110 16.43 -42.80 -0.83
C GLU A 110 17.78 -43.41 -1.27
N GLU A 111 18.13 -43.32 -2.56
CA GLU A 111 19.39 -43.80 -3.16
C GLU A 111 20.55 -42.79 -3.13
N ALA A 112 20.42 -41.63 -2.46
CA ALA A 112 21.51 -40.67 -2.38
C ALA A 112 22.64 -41.09 -1.43
N ASP A 113 23.88 -41.03 -1.94
CA ASP A 113 25.12 -41.20 -1.18
C ASP A 113 25.10 -40.41 0.15
N PRO A 114 25.50 -41.00 1.30
CA PRO A 114 25.56 -40.30 2.59
C PRO A 114 26.31 -38.97 2.57
N ALA A 115 27.35 -38.84 1.74
CA ALA A 115 28.12 -37.61 1.57
C ALA A 115 27.31 -36.53 0.83
N ILE A 116 26.52 -36.92 -0.18
CA ILE A 116 25.61 -36.02 -0.91
C ILE A 116 24.48 -35.58 0.02
N ALA A 117 23.90 -36.51 0.79
CA ALA A 117 22.86 -36.20 1.77
C ALA A 117 23.36 -35.29 2.92
N ALA A 118 24.62 -35.40 3.33
CA ALA A 118 25.24 -34.49 4.30
C ALA A 118 25.47 -33.09 3.70
N ALA A 119 25.98 -33.02 2.47
CA ALA A 119 26.19 -31.75 1.77
C ALA A 119 24.87 -30.98 1.52
N LEU A 120 23.81 -31.69 1.10
CA LEU A 120 22.50 -31.09 0.88
C LEU A 120 21.89 -30.53 2.17
N ARG A 121 22.00 -31.24 3.29
CA ARG A 121 21.54 -30.74 4.61
C ARG A 121 22.30 -29.51 5.08
N GLN A 122 23.58 -29.41 4.75
CA GLN A 122 24.38 -28.24 5.09
C GLN A 122 23.97 -27.03 4.25
N ILE A 123 23.72 -27.22 2.95
CA ILE A 123 23.15 -26.18 2.07
C ILE A 123 21.79 -25.72 2.59
N GLU A 124 20.89 -26.64 2.94
CA GLU A 124 19.59 -26.31 3.54
C GLU A 124 19.74 -25.41 4.77
N THR A 125 20.63 -25.77 5.69
CA THR A 125 20.85 -25.02 6.93
C THR A 125 21.40 -23.62 6.66
N ASP A 126 22.30 -23.50 5.69
CA ASP A 126 22.90 -22.22 5.31
C ASP A 126 21.88 -21.31 4.61
N GLU A 127 21.04 -21.86 3.71
CA GLU A 127 19.96 -21.14 3.04
C GLU A 127 18.86 -20.70 4.02
N GLU A 128 18.44 -21.56 4.95
CA GLU A 128 17.48 -21.17 6.00
C GLU A 128 18.00 -19.99 6.84
N ARG A 129 19.29 -20.01 7.18
CA ARG A 129 19.92 -18.93 7.94
C ARG A 129 19.93 -17.62 7.15
N GLU A 130 20.23 -17.70 5.86
CA GLU A 130 20.20 -16.54 4.96
C GLU A 130 18.78 -15.97 4.81
N LEU A 131 17.78 -16.83 4.60
CA LEU A 131 16.38 -16.40 4.54
C LEU A 131 15.89 -15.76 5.85
N ARG A 132 16.29 -16.30 7.02
CA ARG A 132 15.99 -15.67 8.32
C ARG A 132 16.63 -14.28 8.41
N HIS A 133 17.86 -14.11 7.93
CA HIS A 133 18.52 -12.81 7.91
C HIS A 133 17.85 -11.81 6.95
N GLN A 134 17.41 -12.28 5.79
CA GLN A 134 16.64 -11.48 4.83
C GLN A 134 15.29 -11.04 5.42
N PHE A 135 14.59 -11.93 6.13
CA PHE A 135 13.36 -11.58 6.85
C PHE A 135 13.62 -10.45 7.85
N ASP A 136 14.65 -10.59 8.69
CA ASP A 136 14.99 -9.60 9.72
C ASP A 136 15.32 -8.24 9.08
N THR A 137 16.08 -8.24 7.98
CA THR A 137 16.41 -7.02 7.21
C THR A 137 15.17 -6.35 6.61
N LEU A 138 14.26 -7.13 6.02
CA LEU A 138 13.01 -6.63 5.45
C LEU A 138 12.08 -6.10 6.54
N TYR A 139 12.04 -6.75 7.70
CA TYR A 139 11.25 -6.28 8.84
C TYR A 139 11.74 -4.92 9.35
N ASP A 140 13.05 -4.75 9.52
CA ASP A 140 13.64 -3.46 9.93
C ASP A 140 13.33 -2.35 8.91
N GLU A 141 13.44 -2.66 7.60
CA GLU A 141 13.06 -1.72 6.54
C GLU A 141 11.57 -1.34 6.61
N ALA A 142 10.68 -2.30 6.88
CA ALA A 142 9.25 -2.05 7.02
C ALA A 142 8.95 -1.13 8.21
N VAL A 143 9.61 -1.35 9.35
CA VAL A 143 9.49 -0.50 10.54
C VAL A 143 9.93 0.93 10.23
N ASP A 144 11.07 1.12 9.58
CA ASP A 144 11.60 2.44 9.23
C ASP A 144 10.72 3.18 8.21
N LEU A 145 10.19 2.46 7.21
CA LEU A 145 9.25 3.02 6.24
C LEU A 145 7.95 3.42 6.92
N TRP A 146 7.42 2.57 7.80
CA TRP A 146 6.19 2.85 8.53
C TRP A 146 6.34 4.06 9.45
N GLN A 147 7.44 4.18 10.19
CA GLN A 147 7.70 5.34 11.05
C GLN A 147 7.73 6.64 10.24
N ARG A 148 8.47 6.65 9.12
CA ARG A 148 8.52 7.83 8.22
C ARG A 148 7.16 8.17 7.63
N LEU A 149 6.42 7.16 7.16
CA LEU A 149 5.11 7.36 6.54
C LEU A 149 4.08 7.86 7.55
N SER A 150 3.98 7.21 8.71
CA SER A 150 3.00 7.54 9.76
C SER A 150 3.26 8.90 10.42
N ALA A 151 4.52 9.34 10.48
CA ALA A 151 4.91 10.66 10.99
C ALA A 151 4.81 11.79 9.95
N SER A 152 4.49 11.49 8.68
CA SER A 152 4.41 12.51 7.65
C SER A 152 3.30 13.52 7.92
N VAL A 153 3.61 14.80 7.75
CA VAL A 153 2.65 15.92 7.92
C VAL A 153 1.45 15.78 6.98
N THR A 154 1.65 15.22 5.79
CA THR A 154 0.59 15.00 4.78
C THR A 154 -0.48 14.03 5.26
N MET A 155 -0.17 13.11 6.17
CA MET A 155 -1.13 12.12 6.70
C MET A 155 -2.30 12.78 7.45
N ASN A 156 -2.04 13.85 8.19
CA ASN A 156 -3.11 14.58 8.89
C ASN A 156 -4.09 15.24 7.90
N GLY A 157 -3.58 15.69 6.75
CA GLY A 157 -4.40 16.20 5.67
C GLY A 157 -5.33 15.12 5.12
N PHE A 158 -4.80 13.95 4.76
CA PHE A 158 -5.61 12.84 4.26
C PHE A 158 -6.65 12.35 5.26
N ARG A 159 -6.28 12.27 6.55
CA ARG A 159 -7.21 11.95 7.64
C ARG A 159 -8.36 12.95 7.71
N THR A 160 -8.03 14.24 7.64
CA THR A 160 -9.02 15.31 7.66
C THR A 160 -9.98 15.22 6.48
N ILE A 161 -9.48 14.92 5.28
CA ILE A 161 -10.33 14.72 4.10
C ILE A 161 -11.28 13.53 4.31
N ARG A 162 -10.77 12.39 4.78
CA ARG A 162 -11.60 11.21 5.07
C ARG A 162 -12.70 11.55 6.07
N ASP A 163 -12.32 12.03 7.24
CA ASP A 163 -13.23 12.18 8.38
C ASP A 163 -14.19 13.35 8.19
N LYS A 164 -13.68 14.50 7.74
CA LYS A 164 -14.43 15.76 7.79
C LYS A 164 -15.05 16.16 6.46
N VAL A 165 -14.38 15.86 5.35
CA VAL A 165 -14.84 16.28 4.03
C VAL A 165 -15.73 15.21 3.39
N THR A 166 -15.24 13.96 3.34
CA THR A 166 -15.93 12.89 2.59
C THR A 166 -16.97 12.13 3.43
N ALA A 167 -16.72 11.90 4.72
CA ALA A 167 -17.63 11.13 5.57
C ALA A 167 -18.75 11.97 6.19
N HIS A 168 -18.49 13.24 6.53
CA HIS A 168 -19.40 14.03 7.35
C HIS A 168 -19.81 15.38 6.77
N THR A 169 -19.24 15.82 5.62
CA THR A 169 -19.47 17.17 5.05
C THR A 169 -19.48 18.23 6.17
N GLU A 170 -18.43 18.24 6.99
CA GLU A 170 -18.37 19.03 8.22
C GLU A 170 -18.43 20.52 7.90
N VAL A 171 -19.32 21.23 8.61
CA VAL A 171 -19.48 22.67 8.53
C VAL A 171 -18.85 23.29 9.77
N ARG A 172 -17.96 24.27 9.58
CA ARG A 172 -17.27 25.00 10.66
C ARG A 172 -17.83 26.40 10.79
N HIS A 173 -17.96 26.86 12.03
CA HIS A 173 -18.30 28.24 12.32
C HIS A 173 -17.02 29.08 12.39
N VAL A 174 -16.84 30.01 11.44
CA VAL A 174 -15.70 30.92 11.35
C VAL A 174 -16.22 32.33 11.08
N ALA A 175 -15.84 33.29 11.95
CA ALA A 175 -16.18 34.71 11.80
C ALA A 175 -17.67 34.96 11.44
N ASP A 176 -18.56 34.42 12.27
CA ASP A 176 -20.03 34.55 12.16
C ASP A 176 -20.67 33.92 10.91
N LYS A 177 -19.96 33.00 10.25
CA LYS A 177 -20.46 32.23 9.10
C LYS A 177 -20.18 30.74 9.26
N TYR A 178 -21.09 29.94 8.71
CA TYR A 178 -20.95 28.50 8.59
C TYR A 178 -20.36 28.17 7.22
N GLU A 179 -19.15 27.63 7.19
CA GLU A 179 -18.42 27.32 5.96
C GLU A 179 -17.97 25.85 5.95
N LEU A 180 -17.90 25.24 4.77
CA LEU A 180 -17.34 23.89 4.61
C LEU A 180 -15.85 23.88 4.92
N VAL A 181 -15.31 22.70 5.28
CA VAL A 181 -13.86 22.53 5.41
C VAL A 181 -13.17 22.87 4.09
N ASP A 182 -12.31 23.88 4.14
CA ASP A 182 -11.50 24.31 3.00
C ASP A 182 -10.33 23.33 2.78
N ILE A 183 -10.45 22.53 1.71
CA ILE A 183 -9.44 21.54 1.31
C ILE A 183 -8.11 22.23 0.95
N ALA A 184 -8.14 23.46 0.42
CA ALA A 184 -6.91 24.18 0.06
C ALA A 184 -6.09 24.54 1.30
N LYS A 185 -6.73 24.75 2.46
CA LYS A 185 -6.07 25.01 3.75
C LYS A 185 -5.46 23.76 4.39
N LEU A 186 -5.73 22.56 3.87
CA LEU A 186 -5.13 21.32 4.37
C LEU A 186 -3.68 21.14 3.91
N GLY A 187 -3.19 22.00 3.01
CA GLY A 187 -1.79 22.01 2.58
C GLY A 187 -1.37 20.80 1.74
N ILE A 188 -2.32 19.95 1.32
CA ILE A 188 -2.06 18.79 0.47
C ILE A 188 -1.90 19.25 -0.97
N LYS A 189 -0.74 18.96 -1.56
CA LYS A 189 -0.46 19.21 -2.96
C LYS A 189 -0.73 17.96 -3.79
N TRP A 190 -0.96 18.17 -5.08
CA TRP A 190 -1.13 17.10 -6.07
C TRP A 190 0.04 16.09 -6.07
N GLY A 191 1.28 16.59 -5.94
CA GLY A 191 2.48 15.75 -5.86
C GLY A 191 2.57 14.91 -4.58
N ASP A 192 1.92 15.33 -3.50
CA ASP A 192 1.96 14.61 -2.22
C ASP A 192 1.21 13.28 -2.32
N LEU A 193 0.20 13.17 -3.20
CA LEU A 193 -0.47 11.90 -3.50
C LEU A 193 0.52 10.88 -4.06
N LEU A 194 1.26 11.25 -5.11
CA LEU A 194 2.22 10.35 -5.76
C LEU A 194 3.30 9.89 -4.79
N ALA A 195 3.91 10.84 -4.08
CA ALA A 195 4.97 10.55 -3.12
C ALA A 195 4.48 9.59 -2.02
N THR A 196 3.27 9.81 -1.52
CA THR A 196 2.65 8.95 -0.51
C THR A 196 2.36 7.55 -1.06
N ILE A 197 1.78 7.46 -2.26
CA ILE A 197 1.47 6.18 -2.92
C ILE A 197 2.76 5.37 -3.15
N GLN A 198 3.85 6.02 -3.58
CA GLN A 198 5.14 5.36 -3.77
C GLN A 198 5.72 4.84 -2.44
N ALA A 199 5.64 5.63 -1.37
CA ALA A 199 6.05 5.20 -0.04
C ALA A 199 5.21 4.01 0.47
N MET A 200 3.89 4.04 0.24
CA MET A 200 2.99 2.93 0.57
C MET A 200 3.32 1.67 -0.22
N GLN A 201 3.62 1.77 -1.53
CA GLN A 201 3.89 0.61 -2.38
C GLN A 201 5.04 -0.25 -1.84
N ARG A 202 6.16 0.38 -1.45
CA ARG A 202 7.29 -0.36 -0.90
C ARG A 202 6.90 -1.10 0.38
N LEU A 203 6.15 -0.44 1.26
CA LEU A 203 5.70 -1.05 2.51
C LEU A 203 4.70 -2.20 2.26
N VAL A 204 3.74 -2.03 1.34
CA VAL A 204 2.80 -3.08 0.92
C VAL A 204 3.55 -4.29 0.35
N ALA A 205 4.58 -4.05 -0.48
CA ALA A 205 5.39 -5.12 -1.04
C ALA A 205 6.14 -5.91 0.04
N ILE A 206 6.79 -5.22 0.98
CA ILE A 206 7.52 -5.86 2.08
C ILE A 206 6.56 -6.66 2.97
N LEU A 207 5.41 -6.08 3.34
CA LEU A 207 4.40 -6.80 4.12
C LEU A 207 3.88 -8.05 3.40
N GLY A 208 3.69 -7.97 2.08
CA GLY A 208 3.33 -9.13 1.26
C GLY A 208 4.38 -10.25 1.33
N MET A 209 5.67 -9.90 1.29
CA MET A 209 6.77 -10.86 1.43
C MET A 209 6.85 -11.43 2.85
N LEU A 210 6.84 -10.59 3.88
CA LEU A 210 6.99 -11.03 5.28
C LEU A 210 5.83 -11.92 5.75
N ILE A 211 4.59 -11.58 5.37
CA ILE A 211 3.39 -12.24 5.89
C ILE A 211 3.00 -13.45 5.02
N ARG A 212 3.07 -13.32 3.70
CA ARG A 212 2.55 -14.34 2.76
C ARG A 212 3.64 -15.10 2.02
N ASN A 213 4.91 -14.74 2.23
CA ASN A 213 6.04 -15.21 1.42
C ASN A 213 5.78 -15.07 -0.08
N ALA A 214 5.16 -13.94 -0.49
CA ALA A 214 4.71 -13.71 -1.85
C ALA A 214 5.07 -12.31 -2.35
N GLY A 215 5.76 -12.25 -3.49
CA GLY A 215 6.01 -11.03 -4.22
C GLY A 215 4.81 -10.57 -5.07
N PHE A 216 4.91 -9.36 -5.62
CA PHE A 216 3.95 -8.83 -6.59
C PHE A 216 4.69 -8.18 -7.77
N ALA A 217 4.20 -8.41 -8.99
CA ALA A 217 4.82 -7.94 -10.22
C ALA A 217 4.42 -6.47 -10.52
N TRP A 218 5.01 -5.53 -9.77
CA TRP A 218 4.70 -4.10 -9.89
C TRP A 218 4.90 -3.54 -11.30
N ASP A 219 5.95 -3.95 -12.01
CA ASP A 219 6.22 -3.48 -13.38
C ASP A 219 5.10 -3.85 -14.35
N SER A 220 4.51 -5.05 -14.19
CA SER A 220 3.37 -5.48 -14.99
C SER A 220 2.13 -4.64 -14.70
N LEU A 221 1.88 -4.31 -13.43
CA LEU A 221 0.81 -3.39 -13.05
C LEU A 221 1.04 -2.00 -13.65
N ASP A 222 2.26 -1.47 -13.58
CA ASP A 222 2.60 -0.15 -14.12
C ASP A 222 2.33 -0.07 -15.63
N VAL A 223 2.70 -1.10 -16.40
CA VAL A 223 2.39 -1.19 -17.83
C VAL A 223 0.88 -1.24 -18.09
N GLN A 224 0.15 -2.04 -17.31
CA GLN A 224 -1.31 -2.14 -17.45
C GLN A 224 -2.01 -0.82 -17.14
N LEU A 225 -1.59 -0.14 -16.08
CA LEU A 225 -2.12 1.16 -15.66
C LEU A 225 -1.85 2.25 -16.71
N ALA A 226 -0.63 2.30 -17.23
CA ALA A 226 -0.25 3.24 -18.28
C ALA A 226 -1.11 3.04 -19.54
N ARG A 227 -1.29 1.79 -19.98
CA ARG A 227 -2.12 1.45 -21.13
C ARG A 227 -3.59 1.81 -20.92
N ALA A 228 -4.14 1.46 -19.76
CA ALA A 228 -5.55 1.74 -19.43
C ALA A 228 -5.82 3.25 -19.34
N SER A 229 -4.90 4.00 -18.74
CA SER A 229 -5.01 5.45 -18.61
C SER A 229 -4.90 6.14 -19.98
N ALA A 230 -3.91 5.76 -20.80
CA ALA A 230 -3.78 6.29 -22.16
C ALA A 230 -5.06 6.05 -22.98
N GLY A 231 -5.56 4.82 -23.00
CA GLY A 231 -6.78 4.49 -23.74
C GLY A 231 -8.05 5.20 -23.23
N PHE A 232 -8.08 5.67 -21.99
CA PHE A 232 -9.19 6.47 -21.47
C PHE A 232 -9.12 7.95 -21.91
N TRP A 233 -7.91 8.50 -22.06
CA TRP A 233 -7.69 9.93 -22.35
C TRP A 233 -7.46 10.28 -23.82
N GLU A 234 -7.16 9.28 -24.66
CA GLU A 234 -7.12 9.36 -26.13
C GLU A 234 -8.46 9.81 -26.75
#